data_AF-A0A9X5ANV3-F1
#
_entry.id   AF-A0A9X5ANV3-F1
#
_cell.length_a   1.000
_cell.length_b   1.000
_cell.length_c   1.000
_cell.angle_alpha   90.00
_cell.angle_beta   90.00
_cell.angle_gamma   90.00
#
_symmetry.space_group_name_H-M   'P 1'
#
loop_
_entity.id
_entity.type
_entity.pdbx_description
1 polymer ?
#
loop_
_entity_poly.entity_id
_entity_poly.type
_entity_poly.pdbx_seq_one_letter_code
_entity_poly.pdbx_strand_id
1 'polypeptide(L)'
;MNYLKNYSLLASLIVLIYFFYTSLIYQNQPETLSAPNLPLFSNHEVKKSTIIIESFGRTGCPYCTILKENLYRELFHPNSDLLGISARYYNIKNKKIKSYFNEWLEKFNLPENLKGAVPATIVNGTYLLLGYNEESTSFYLNILDQISNGETIEENPDQYLFLIKDEYRHSLTTPTYYLHSSFLPLNLSLLTYSVLLTIYSCRKPKSLIN
;
A
#
# COMPACT_ATOMS: atom_id res chain seq x y z
N MET A 1 43.23 17.05 -23.09
CA MET A 1 41.89 16.78 -23.66
C MET A 1 41.28 15.41 -23.31
N ASN A 2 41.99 14.50 -22.60
CA ASN A 2 41.43 13.18 -22.21
C ASN A 2 40.62 13.19 -20.90
N TYR A 3 40.93 14.08 -19.95
CA TYR A 3 40.24 14.12 -18.65
C TYR A 3 38.75 14.48 -18.78
N LEU A 4 38.41 15.50 -19.59
CA LEU A 4 37.00 15.91 -19.80
C LEU A 4 36.13 14.84 -20.46
N LYS A 5 36.70 14.03 -21.38
CA LYS A 5 35.97 12.91 -22.00
C LYS A 5 35.65 11.81 -20.99
N ASN A 6 36.58 11.51 -20.09
CA ASN A 6 36.39 10.48 -19.06
C ASN A 6 35.34 10.89 -18.01
N TYR A 7 35.29 12.17 -17.63
CA TYR A 7 34.24 12.68 -16.72
C TYR A 7 32.84 12.68 -17.35
N SER A 8 32.72 13.00 -18.64
CA SER A 8 31.45 12.95 -19.37
C SER A 8 30.89 11.52 -19.50
N LEU A 9 31.78 10.55 -19.74
CA LEU A 9 31.44 9.13 -19.79
C LEU A 9 30.97 8.61 -18.43
N LEU A 10 31.66 8.99 -17.34
CA LEU A 10 31.29 8.60 -15.98
C LEU A 10 29.94 9.19 -15.56
N ALA A 11 29.68 10.46 -15.87
CA ALA A 11 28.40 11.11 -15.58
C ALA A 11 27.23 10.46 -16.33
N SER A 12 27.42 10.11 -17.61
CA SER A 12 26.39 9.42 -18.40
C SER A 12 26.10 8.02 -17.88
N LEU A 13 27.12 7.29 -17.43
CA LEU A 13 26.96 5.98 -16.82
C LEU A 13 26.17 6.05 -15.51
N ILE A 14 26.43 7.05 -14.66
CA ILE A 14 25.70 7.26 -13.40
C ILE A 14 24.22 7.55 -13.68
N VAL A 15 23.91 8.41 -14.66
CA VAL A 15 22.52 8.71 -15.04
C VAL A 15 21.80 7.45 -15.55
N LEU A 16 22.47 6.64 -16.38
CA LEU A 16 21.92 5.37 -16.87
C LEU A 16 21.65 4.38 -15.74
N ILE A 17 22.61 4.18 -14.83
CA ILE A 17 22.42 3.30 -13.67
C ILE A 17 21.24 3.80 -12.83
N TYR A 18 21.13 5.11 -12.63
CA TYR A 18 20.03 5.71 -11.87
C TYR A 18 18.68 5.51 -12.57
N PHE A 19 18.62 5.66 -13.90
CA PHE A 19 17.41 5.44 -14.70
C PHE A 19 16.97 3.96 -14.69
N PHE A 20 17.93 3.04 -14.75
CA PHE A 20 17.66 1.61 -14.58
C PHE A 20 17.18 1.30 -13.17
N TYR A 21 17.74 1.94 -12.14
CA TYR A 21 17.33 1.72 -10.75
C TYR A 21 15.91 2.24 -10.49
N THR A 22 15.56 3.41 -11.01
CA THR A 22 14.22 3.98 -10.84
C THR A 22 13.16 3.21 -11.61
N SER A 23 13.46 2.74 -12.82
CA SER A 23 12.55 1.89 -13.59
C SER A 23 12.34 0.52 -12.94
N LEU A 24 13.38 -0.08 -12.35
CA LEU A 24 13.25 -1.31 -11.56
C LEU A 24 12.37 -1.10 -10.32
N ILE A 25 12.46 0.05 -9.65
CA ILE A 25 11.58 0.40 -8.51
C ILE A 25 10.14 0.59 -8.98
N TYR A 26 9.92 1.25 -10.12
CA TYR A 26 8.59 1.49 -10.68
C TYR A 26 7.88 0.19 -11.08
N GLN A 27 8.60 -0.74 -11.71
CA GLN A 27 8.07 -2.06 -12.10
C GLN A 27 7.79 -2.97 -10.89
N ASN A 28 8.36 -2.63 -9.73
CA ASN A 28 8.22 -3.36 -8.47
C ASN A 28 7.15 -2.78 -7.54
N GLN A 29 6.49 -1.69 -7.91
CA GLN A 29 5.32 -1.21 -7.18
C GLN A 29 4.24 -2.29 -7.24
N PRO A 30 3.60 -2.65 -6.12
CA PRO A 30 2.36 -3.41 -6.20
C PRO A 30 1.44 -2.59 -7.10
N GLU A 31 0.90 -3.22 -8.16
CA GLU A 31 -0.29 -2.68 -8.82
C GLU A 31 -1.33 -2.48 -7.73
N THR A 32 -1.41 -1.26 -7.21
CA THR A 32 -2.65 -0.75 -6.68
C THR A 32 -3.58 -0.73 -7.88
N LEU A 33 -4.25 -1.86 -8.11
CA LEU A 33 -5.41 -1.94 -8.95
C LEU A 33 -6.45 -1.02 -8.31
N SER A 34 -6.33 0.28 -8.58
CA SER A 34 -7.45 1.19 -8.58
C SER A 34 -8.52 0.52 -9.44
N ALA A 35 -9.54 -0.01 -8.78
CA ALA A 35 -10.86 0.15 -9.37
C ALA A 35 -10.96 1.65 -9.68
N PRO A 36 -11.37 2.06 -10.89
CA PRO A 36 -11.28 3.45 -11.36
C PRO A 36 -12.00 4.48 -10.48
N ASN A 37 -12.72 4.04 -9.44
CA ASN A 37 -13.49 4.87 -8.51
C ASN A 37 -13.14 4.66 -7.02
N LEU A 38 -12.04 3.97 -6.66
CA LEU A 38 -11.63 3.84 -5.26
C LEU A 38 -10.50 4.83 -4.93
N PRO A 39 -10.62 5.64 -3.86
CA PRO A 39 -9.57 6.56 -3.45
C PRO A 39 -8.30 5.78 -3.08
N LEU A 40 -7.23 6.05 -3.83
CA LEU A 40 -5.87 5.64 -3.51
C LEU A 40 -5.39 6.46 -2.32
N PHE A 41 -5.56 5.94 -1.10
CA PHE A 41 -5.11 6.66 0.10
C PHE A 41 -3.58 6.72 0.18
N SER A 42 -3.05 7.92 0.34
CA SER A 42 -1.65 8.17 0.69
C SER A 42 -1.32 7.59 2.07
N ASN A 43 -0.05 7.28 2.32
CA ASN A 43 0.41 6.80 3.64
C ASN A 43 0.11 7.80 4.78
N HIS A 44 -0.13 9.07 4.46
CA HIS A 44 -0.50 10.09 5.43
C HIS A 44 -1.96 9.98 5.88
N GLU A 45 -2.87 9.60 4.97
CA GLU A 45 -4.28 9.37 5.28
C GLU A 45 -4.46 8.10 6.12
N VAL A 46 -3.70 7.04 5.83
CA VAL A 46 -3.68 5.82 6.66
C VAL A 46 -3.26 6.14 8.10
N LYS A 47 -2.23 6.97 8.30
CA LYS A 47 -1.77 7.38 9.65
C LYS A 47 -2.79 8.20 10.45
N LYS A 48 -3.76 8.82 9.78
CA LYS A 48 -4.83 9.60 10.42
C LYS A 48 -6.12 8.81 10.60
N SER A 49 -6.18 7.58 10.06
CA SER A 49 -7.38 6.76 10.07
C SER A 49 -7.47 5.97 11.38
N THR A 50 -8.66 5.95 11.97
CA THR A 50 -9.00 5.16 13.17
C THR A 50 -9.20 3.69 12.81
N ILE A 51 -9.65 3.42 11.58
CA ILE A 51 -9.89 2.07 11.07
C ILE A 51 -9.15 1.89 9.75
N ILE A 52 -8.36 0.83 9.67
CA ILE A 52 -7.62 0.41 8.48
C ILE A 52 -8.17 -0.94 8.03
N ILE A 53 -8.64 -1.00 6.78
CA ILE A 53 -9.24 -2.18 6.17
C ILE A 53 -8.36 -2.62 4.99
N GLU A 54 -7.84 -3.83 5.04
CA GLU A 54 -7.08 -4.46 3.96
C GLU A 54 -7.81 -5.70 3.47
N SER A 55 -8.49 -5.60 2.33
CA SER A 55 -9.17 -6.72 1.70
C SER A 55 -8.33 -7.35 0.59
N PHE A 56 -8.39 -8.67 0.48
CA PHE A 56 -7.66 -9.47 -0.48
C PHE A 56 -8.64 -10.31 -1.30
N GLY A 57 -8.42 -10.35 -2.61
CA GLY A 57 -9.20 -11.21 -3.49
C GLY A 57 -8.51 -11.50 -4.81
N ARG A 58 -9.24 -12.12 -5.72
CA ARG A 58 -8.73 -12.51 -7.04
C ARG A 58 -9.73 -12.15 -8.14
N THR A 59 -9.22 -11.95 -9.35
CA THR A 59 -10.07 -11.77 -10.53
C THR A 59 -10.93 -13.02 -10.76
N GLY A 60 -12.21 -12.83 -11.10
CA GLY A 60 -13.15 -13.93 -11.35
C GLY A 60 -13.71 -14.59 -10.09
N CYS A 61 -13.45 -14.05 -8.89
CA CYS A 61 -14.09 -14.47 -7.64
C CYS A 61 -15.44 -13.74 -7.46
N PRO A 62 -16.60 -14.44 -7.52
CA PRO A 62 -17.91 -13.79 -7.42
C PRO A 62 -18.10 -13.04 -6.11
N TYR A 63 -17.77 -13.69 -4.98
CA TYR A 63 -17.86 -13.10 -3.65
C TYR A 63 -16.97 -11.86 -3.47
N CYS A 64 -15.83 -11.81 -4.15
CA CYS A 64 -14.94 -10.66 -4.15
C CYS A 64 -15.52 -9.47 -4.94
N THR A 65 -16.35 -9.74 -5.96
CA THR A 65 -17.12 -8.71 -6.68
C THR A 65 -18.21 -8.15 -5.77
N ILE A 66 -18.99 -9.02 -5.12
CA ILE A 66 -20.07 -8.63 -4.20
C ILE A 66 -19.52 -7.77 -3.05
N LEU A 67 -18.36 -8.12 -2.48
CA LEU A 67 -17.69 -7.31 -1.46
C LEU A 67 -17.39 -5.88 -1.91
N LYS A 68 -16.93 -5.69 -3.15
CA LYS A 68 -16.63 -4.36 -3.68
C LYS A 68 -17.90 -3.57 -4.00
N GLU A 69 -18.93 -4.23 -4.48
CA GLU A 69 -20.19 -3.58 -4.86
C GLU A 69 -21.04 -3.18 -3.65
N ASN A 70 -20.93 -3.91 -2.54
CA ASN A 70 -21.72 -3.67 -1.34
C ASN A 70 -20.89 -2.99 -0.24
N LEU A 71 -19.97 -3.70 0.43
CA LEU A 71 -19.21 -3.14 1.55
C LEU A 71 -18.49 -1.84 1.15
N TYR A 72 -17.71 -1.85 0.07
CA TYR A 72 -16.94 -0.67 -0.32
C TYR A 72 -17.85 0.49 -0.77
N ARG A 73 -19.02 0.19 -1.34
CA ARG A 73 -20.02 1.22 -1.66
C ARG A 73 -20.55 1.89 -0.39
N GLU A 74 -20.87 1.13 0.64
CA GLU A 74 -21.33 1.67 1.93
C GLU A 74 -20.23 2.47 2.65
N LEU A 75 -19.01 1.93 2.71
CA LEU A 75 -17.87 2.59 3.36
C LEU A 75 -17.55 3.96 2.77
N PHE A 76 -17.71 4.11 1.46
CA PHE A 76 -17.41 5.35 0.73
C PHE A 76 -18.66 6.11 0.30
N HIS A 77 -19.83 5.75 0.84
CA HIS A 77 -21.04 6.50 0.59
C HIS A 77 -20.90 7.92 1.16
N PRO A 78 -21.32 8.99 0.45
CA PRO A 78 -21.16 10.38 0.92
C PRO A 78 -21.82 10.67 2.27
N ASN A 79 -22.83 9.87 2.64
CA ASN A 79 -23.55 9.97 3.91
C ASN A 79 -23.15 8.87 4.91
N SER A 80 -21.99 8.23 4.72
CA SER A 80 -21.49 7.26 5.70
C SER A 80 -21.09 7.97 6.98
N ASP A 81 -21.64 7.53 8.11
CA ASP A 81 -21.27 8.03 9.44
C ASP A 81 -19.89 7.52 9.90
N LEU A 82 -19.29 6.59 9.14
CA LEU A 82 -18.00 5.98 9.44
C LEU A 82 -16.83 6.91 9.06
N LEU A 83 -16.52 7.86 9.93
CA LEU A 83 -15.38 8.75 9.78
C LEU A 83 -14.06 8.06 10.09
N GLY A 84 -13.00 8.42 9.35
CA GLY A 84 -11.64 7.96 9.64
C GLY A 84 -11.35 6.52 9.21
N ILE A 85 -12.03 6.02 8.17
CA ILE A 85 -11.73 4.73 7.54
C ILE A 85 -10.72 4.91 6.39
N SER A 86 -9.68 4.06 6.37
CA SER A 86 -8.86 3.81 5.17
C SER A 86 -9.03 2.37 4.74
N ALA A 87 -9.62 2.15 3.56
CA ALA A 87 -9.79 0.81 3.01
C ALA A 87 -8.99 0.62 1.71
N ARG A 88 -8.38 -0.55 1.55
CA ARG A 88 -7.63 -0.97 0.36
C ARG A 88 -8.07 -2.36 -0.07
N TYR A 89 -8.10 -2.60 -1.38
CA TYR A 89 -8.39 -3.91 -1.95
C TYR A 89 -7.21 -4.36 -2.80
N TYR A 90 -6.69 -5.56 -2.53
CA TYR A 90 -5.53 -6.13 -3.19
C TYR A 90 -5.89 -7.37 -4.02
N ASN A 91 -5.25 -7.51 -5.18
CA ASN A 91 -5.38 -8.69 -6.02
C ASN A 91 -4.22 -9.66 -5.79
N ILE A 92 -4.51 -10.84 -5.24
CA ILE A 92 -3.50 -11.87 -4.91
C ILE A 92 -2.90 -12.58 -6.14
N LYS A 93 -3.27 -12.18 -7.36
CA LYS A 93 -2.57 -12.61 -8.59
C LYS A 93 -1.11 -12.13 -8.59
N ASN A 94 -0.81 -10.98 -7.97
CA ASN A 94 0.55 -10.49 -7.82
C ASN A 94 1.30 -11.31 -6.76
N LYS A 95 2.47 -11.85 -7.10
CA LYS A 95 3.26 -12.72 -6.21
C LYS A 95 3.66 -12.05 -4.89
N LYS A 96 3.99 -10.75 -4.90
CA LYS A 96 4.37 -10.02 -3.69
C LYS A 96 3.17 -9.82 -2.77
N ILE A 97 2.02 -9.44 -3.34
CA ILE A 97 0.75 -9.31 -2.60
C ILE A 97 0.35 -10.67 -2.03
N LYS A 98 0.51 -11.76 -2.79
CA LYS A 98 0.23 -13.11 -2.31
C LYS A 98 1.15 -13.51 -1.13
N SER A 99 2.44 -13.18 -1.19
CA SER A 99 3.36 -13.40 -0.07
C SER A 99 2.91 -12.64 1.18
N TYR A 100 2.64 -11.34 1.02
CA TYR A 100 2.14 -10.48 2.09
C TYR A 100 0.83 -11.01 2.70
N PHE A 101 -0.10 -11.45 1.86
CA PHE A 101 -1.35 -12.05 2.30
C PHE A 101 -1.12 -13.33 3.10
N ASN A 102 -0.28 -14.24 2.59
CA ASN A 102 0.04 -15.49 3.29
C ASN A 102 0.73 -15.23 4.63
N GLU A 103 1.69 -14.30 4.69
CA GLU A 103 2.36 -13.89 5.94
C GLU A 103 1.37 -13.37 6.98
N TRP A 104 0.30 -12.69 6.55
CA TRP A 104 -0.78 -12.29 7.44
C TRP A 104 -1.59 -13.48 7.94
N LEU A 105 -2.00 -14.39 7.05
CA LEU A 105 -2.82 -15.56 7.44
C LEU A 105 -2.13 -16.45 8.48
N GLU A 106 -0.80 -16.58 8.45
CA GLU A 106 -0.02 -17.33 9.45
C GLU A 106 -0.15 -16.76 10.88
N LYS A 107 -0.56 -15.50 11.02
CA LYS A 107 -0.74 -14.83 12.32
C LYS A 107 -2.11 -15.10 12.97
N PHE A 108 -3.01 -15.79 12.27
CA PHE A 108 -4.34 -16.16 12.76
C PHE A 108 -4.42 -17.68 12.99
N ASN A 109 -5.29 -18.11 13.90
CA ASN A 109 -5.54 -19.53 14.17
C ASN A 109 -6.53 -20.12 13.15
N LEU A 110 -6.11 -20.17 11.89
CA LEU A 110 -6.98 -20.62 10.79
C LEU A 110 -6.96 -22.14 10.61
N PRO A 111 -8.14 -22.77 10.45
CA PRO A 111 -8.26 -24.11 9.89
C PRO A 111 -7.55 -24.22 8.53
N GLU A 112 -6.89 -25.34 8.26
CA GLU A 112 -6.08 -25.54 7.04
C GLU A 112 -6.91 -25.39 5.76
N ASN A 113 -8.18 -25.80 5.78
CA ASN A 113 -9.12 -25.67 4.67
C ASN A 113 -9.52 -24.22 4.35
N LEU A 114 -9.26 -23.27 5.26
CA LEU A 114 -9.54 -21.86 5.09
C LEU A 114 -8.29 -21.04 4.69
N LYS A 115 -7.10 -21.64 4.69
CA LYS A 115 -5.87 -20.96 4.26
C LYS A 115 -5.95 -20.60 2.77
N GLY A 116 -5.70 -19.33 2.48
CA GLY A 116 -5.79 -18.79 1.12
C GLY A 116 -7.21 -18.56 0.60
N ALA A 117 -8.24 -18.73 1.45
CA ALA A 117 -9.61 -18.40 1.11
C ALA A 117 -9.73 -16.90 0.81
N VAL A 118 -10.56 -16.57 -0.18
CA VAL A 118 -10.87 -15.18 -0.58
C VAL A 118 -12.36 -15.04 -0.92
N PRO A 119 -12.97 -13.86 -0.70
CA PRO A 119 -12.34 -12.65 -0.16
C PRO A 119 -11.94 -12.80 1.32
N ALA A 120 -10.90 -12.08 1.71
CA ALA A 120 -10.41 -12.03 3.08
C ALA A 120 -10.18 -10.57 3.44
N THR A 121 -10.64 -10.13 4.60
CA THR A 121 -10.54 -8.73 5.03
C THR A 121 -9.89 -8.66 6.40
N ILE A 122 -8.78 -7.93 6.48
CA ILE A 122 -8.06 -7.65 7.72
C ILE A 122 -8.45 -6.25 8.19
N VAL A 123 -8.87 -6.13 9.44
CA VAL A 123 -9.21 -4.84 10.07
C VAL A 123 -8.23 -4.56 11.21
N ASN A 124 -7.58 -3.39 11.14
CA ASN A 124 -6.58 -2.92 12.11
C ASN A 124 -5.46 -3.93 12.42
N GLY A 125 -5.17 -4.83 11.47
CA GLY A 125 -4.21 -5.92 11.67
C GLY A 125 -4.58 -6.89 12.80
N THR A 126 -5.79 -6.80 13.35
CA THR A 126 -6.20 -7.52 14.57
C THR A 126 -7.29 -8.55 14.26
N TYR A 127 -8.23 -8.16 13.39
CA TYR A 127 -9.39 -8.98 13.04
C TYR A 127 -9.25 -9.46 11.60
N LEU A 128 -9.56 -10.74 11.36
CA LEU A 128 -9.66 -11.31 10.03
C LEU A 128 -11.08 -11.82 9.80
N LEU A 129 -11.74 -11.30 8.77
CA LEU A 129 -13.03 -11.76 8.30
C LEU A 129 -12.84 -12.52 6.98
N LEU A 130 -13.29 -13.78 6.90
CA LEU A 130 -13.19 -14.60 5.69
C LEU A 130 -14.55 -14.81 5.02
N GLY A 131 -14.54 -14.77 3.68
CA GLY A 131 -15.74 -14.91 2.87
C GLY A 131 -16.52 -13.60 2.79
N TYR A 132 -17.50 -13.56 1.90
CA TYR A 132 -18.43 -12.43 1.82
C TYR A 132 -19.64 -12.83 0.98
N ASN A 133 -20.82 -12.41 1.40
CA ASN A 133 -22.04 -12.43 0.61
C ASN A 133 -22.86 -11.15 0.88
N GLU A 134 -23.95 -10.96 0.16
CA GLU A 134 -24.78 -9.75 0.31
C GLU A 134 -25.32 -9.58 1.73
N GLU A 135 -25.77 -10.68 2.36
CA GLU A 135 -26.30 -10.71 3.73
C GLU A 135 -25.24 -10.37 4.79
N SER A 136 -23.95 -10.65 4.52
CA SER A 136 -22.85 -10.37 5.44
C SER A 136 -22.48 -8.89 5.53
N THR A 137 -23.05 -8.02 4.69
CA THR A 137 -22.76 -6.58 4.71
C THR A 137 -23.03 -5.98 6.08
N SER A 138 -24.19 -6.26 6.67
CA SER A 138 -24.56 -5.73 7.99
C SER A 138 -23.66 -6.26 9.10
N PHE A 139 -23.21 -7.52 9.00
CA PHE A 139 -22.25 -8.09 9.93
C PHE A 139 -20.92 -7.35 9.89
N TYR A 140 -20.37 -7.12 8.68
CA TYR A 140 -19.14 -6.37 8.51
C TYR A 140 -19.26 -4.94 9.05
N LEU A 141 -20.34 -4.23 8.72
CA LEU A 141 -20.56 -2.86 9.21
C LEU A 141 -20.70 -2.82 10.74
N ASN A 142 -21.37 -3.79 11.34
CA ASN A 142 -21.46 -3.91 12.80
C ASN A 142 -20.07 -4.08 13.43
N ILE A 143 -19.23 -4.97 12.90
CA ILE A 143 -17.86 -5.14 13.38
C ILE A 143 -17.07 -3.83 13.30
N LEU A 144 -17.21 -3.06 12.21
CA LEU A 144 -16.54 -1.78 12.06
C LEU A 144 -17.05 -0.72 13.05
N ASP A 145 -18.35 -0.68 13.33
CA ASP A 145 -18.94 0.20 14.33
C ASP A 145 -18.43 -0.12 15.74
N GLN A 146 -18.43 -1.41 16.12
CA GLN A 146 -17.87 -1.87 17.39
C GLN A 146 -16.38 -1.47 17.55
N ILE A 147 -15.58 -1.63 16.49
CA ILE A 147 -14.18 -1.19 16.48
C ILE A 147 -14.08 0.33 16.64
N SER A 148 -14.92 1.10 15.95
CA SER A 148 -14.97 2.56 16.05
C SER A 148 -15.28 3.03 17.48
N ASN A 149 -16.15 2.30 18.18
CA ASN A 149 -16.56 2.58 19.55
C ASN A 149 -15.58 2.03 20.62
N GLY A 150 -14.49 1.38 20.19
CA GLY A 150 -13.48 0.82 21.10
C GLY A 150 -13.95 -0.43 21.84
N GLU A 151 -14.96 -1.13 21.31
CA GLU A 151 -15.47 -2.36 21.89
C GLU A 151 -14.49 -3.53 21.69
N THR A 152 -14.49 -4.46 22.63
CA THR A 152 -13.75 -5.73 22.49
C THR A 152 -14.63 -6.71 21.75
N ILE A 153 -14.11 -7.25 20.65
CA ILE A 153 -14.83 -8.22 19.81
C ILE A 153 -14.19 -9.58 20.00
N GLU A 154 -15.03 -10.58 20.30
CA GLU A 154 -14.60 -11.97 20.47
C GLU A 154 -14.49 -12.68 19.12
N GLU A 155 -13.66 -13.73 19.09
CA GLU A 155 -13.56 -14.61 17.93
C GLU A 155 -14.90 -15.32 17.68
N ASN A 156 -15.31 -15.41 16.41
CA ASN A 156 -16.52 -16.13 16.02
C ASN A 156 -16.26 -16.97 14.76
N PRO A 157 -15.73 -18.20 14.90
CA PRO A 157 -15.38 -19.05 13.78
C PRO A 157 -16.58 -19.45 12.92
N ASP A 158 -17.80 -19.53 13.50
CA ASP A 158 -19.03 -19.86 12.78
C ASP A 158 -19.43 -18.75 11.80
N GLN A 159 -19.03 -17.51 12.10
CA GLN A 159 -19.18 -16.35 11.22
C GLN A 159 -17.87 -15.97 10.51
N TYR A 160 -16.88 -16.87 10.54
CA TYR A 160 -15.56 -16.68 9.90
C TYR A 160 -14.82 -15.41 10.34
N LEU A 161 -15.03 -14.99 11.61
CA LEU A 161 -14.28 -13.93 12.27
C LEU A 161 -13.20 -14.55 13.15
N PHE A 162 -11.95 -14.22 12.85
CA PHE A 162 -10.76 -14.72 13.54
C PHE A 162 -9.97 -13.59 14.17
N LEU A 163 -9.35 -13.88 15.31
CA LEU A 163 -8.46 -12.94 16.00
C LEU A 163 -7.00 -13.30 15.73
N ILE A 164 -6.17 -12.26 15.67
CA ILE A 164 -4.73 -12.44 15.63
C ILE A 164 -4.25 -13.16 16.90
N LYS A 165 -3.31 -14.10 16.74
CA LYS A 165 -2.70 -14.82 17.86
C LYS A 165 -2.05 -13.85 18.83
N ASP A 166 -2.11 -14.17 20.13
CA ASP A 166 -1.62 -13.32 21.21
C ASP A 166 -0.14 -12.92 21.04
N GLU A 167 0.69 -13.85 20.54
CA GLU A 167 2.12 -13.63 20.29
C GLU A 167 2.42 -12.48 19.31
N TYR A 168 1.47 -12.16 18.42
CA TYR A 168 1.63 -11.07 17.45
C TYR A 168 0.96 -9.76 17.88
N ARG A 169 0.15 -9.74 18.95
CA ARG A 169 -0.58 -8.54 19.41
C ARG A 169 0.36 -7.38 19.75
N HIS A 170 1.52 -7.68 20.34
CA HIS A 170 2.51 -6.65 20.72
C HIS A 170 3.22 -6.02 19.51
N SER A 171 3.31 -6.72 18.37
CA SER A 171 3.95 -6.21 17.15
C SER A 171 3.09 -5.18 16.39
N LEU A 172 1.79 -5.11 16.71
CA LEU A 172 0.83 -4.19 16.08
C LEU A 172 1.02 -2.73 16.52
N THR A 173 1.72 -2.48 17.63
CA THR A 173 2.01 -1.12 18.13
C THR A 173 2.93 -0.31 17.21
N THR A 174 3.57 -0.96 16.26
CA THR A 174 4.26 -0.30 15.14
C THR A 174 3.61 -0.75 13.84
N PRO A 175 2.68 0.03 13.26
CA PRO A 175 2.28 -0.21 11.90
C PRO A 175 3.53 -0.09 11.02
N THR A 176 4.01 -1.24 10.52
CA THR A 176 5.08 -1.32 9.54
C THR A 176 4.52 -0.90 8.19
N TYR A 177 4.27 0.40 8.07
CA TYR A 177 4.08 1.01 6.77
C TYR A 177 5.40 0.84 6.01
N TYR A 178 5.36 0.22 4.83
CA TYR A 178 6.46 0.29 3.90
C TYR A 178 6.80 1.78 3.68
N LEU A 179 7.91 2.20 4.27
CA LEU A 179 8.46 3.55 4.22
C LEU A 179 8.85 3.85 2.76
N HIS A 180 7.89 4.33 1.97
CA HIS A 180 8.20 5.06 0.76
C HIS A 180 8.43 6.53 1.15
N SER A 181 9.65 6.84 1.59
CA SER A 181 10.15 8.21 1.51
C SER A 181 10.21 8.56 0.03
N SER A 182 9.23 9.33 -0.44
CA SER A 182 9.26 9.96 -1.75
C SER A 182 10.44 10.93 -1.78
N PHE A 183 11.62 10.47 -2.19
CA PHE A 183 12.81 11.31 -2.44
C PHE A 183 12.65 12.22 -3.68
N LEU A 184 11.45 12.32 -4.25
CA LEU A 184 11.19 13.12 -5.45
C LEU A 184 11.60 14.61 -5.32
N PRO A 185 11.35 15.34 -4.20
CA PRO A 185 11.71 16.75 -4.14
C PRO A 185 13.22 16.99 -3.92
N LEU A 186 13.97 16.01 -3.41
CA LEU A 186 15.43 16.09 -3.30
C LEU A 186 16.14 15.78 -4.63
N ASN A 187 15.53 14.96 -5.48
CA ASN A 187 16.15 14.55 -6.73
C ASN A 187 16.04 15.60 -7.86
N LEU A 188 14.99 16.43 -7.86
CA LEU A 188 14.89 17.55 -8.82
C LEU A 188 15.91 18.66 -8.52
N SER A 189 16.18 18.95 -7.25
CA SER A 189 17.13 20.00 -6.88
C SER A 189 18.58 19.62 -7.20
N LEU A 190 18.95 18.33 -7.05
CA LEU A 190 20.28 17.82 -7.44
C LEU A 190 20.49 17.81 -8.95
N LEU A 191 19.45 17.44 -9.73
CA LEU A 191 19.50 17.48 -11.19
C LEU A 191 19.62 18.91 -11.72
N THR A 192 18.86 19.87 -11.18
CA THR A 192 18.99 21.28 -11.59
C THR A 192 20.35 21.87 -11.20
N TYR A 193 20.89 21.51 -10.02
CA TYR A 193 22.22 21.95 -9.59
C TYR A 193 23.33 21.41 -10.49
N SER A 194 23.22 20.14 -10.91
CA SER A 194 24.20 19.50 -11.81
C SER A 194 24.22 20.13 -13.20
N VAL A 195 23.04 20.45 -13.76
CA VAL A 195 22.89 21.15 -15.05
C VAL A 195 23.41 22.58 -14.97
N LEU A 196 23.13 23.31 -13.88
CA LEU A 196 23.66 24.66 -13.68
C LEU A 196 25.19 24.69 -13.59
N LEU A 197 25.81 23.72 -12.90
CA LEU A 197 27.27 23.58 -12.81
C LEU A 197 27.91 23.25 -14.16
N THR A 198 27.26 22.44 -15.01
CA THR A 198 27.76 22.16 -16.37
C THR A 198 27.66 23.38 -17.28
N ILE A 199 26.59 24.16 -17.18
CA ILE A 199 26.45 25.42 -17.95
C ILE A 199 27.50 26.45 -17.49
N TYR A 200 27.74 26.58 -16.19
CA TYR A 200 28.74 27.52 -15.65
C TYR A 200 30.18 27.14 -16.03
N SER A 201 30.52 25.84 -16.02
CA SER A 201 31.86 25.35 -16.37
C SER A 201 32.14 25.35 -17.89
N CYS A 202 31.11 25.44 -18.73
CA CYS A 202 31.27 25.64 -20.19
C CYS A 202 31.42 27.10 -20.61
N ARG A 203 31.15 28.09 -19.75
CA ARG A 203 31.46 29.50 -20.03
C ARG A 203 32.94 29.76 -19.75
N LYS A 204 33.77 29.77 -20.80
CA LYS A 204 35.11 30.37 -20.71
C LYS A 204 34.96 31.81 -20.20
N PRO A 205 35.73 32.25 -19.18
CA PRO A 205 35.83 33.67 -18.88
C PRO A 205 36.39 34.36 -20.13
N LYS A 206 35.65 35.33 -20.69
CA LYS A 206 36.27 36.30 -21.60
C LYS A 206 37.32 37.02 -20.76
N SER A 207 38.60 36.82 -21.09
CA SER A 207 39.68 37.60 -20.51
C SER A 207 39.45 39.06 -20.89
N LEU A 208 39.16 39.90 -19.90
CA LEU A 208 39.41 41.33 -19.99
C LEU A 208 40.93 41.50 -20.02
N ILE A 209 41.52 41.53 -21.21
CA ILE A 209 42.88 42.00 -21.42
C ILE A 209 42.84 42.92 -22.65
N ASN A 210 42.97 44.22 -22.31
CA ASN A 210 43.19 45.43 -23.11
C ASN A 210 42.21 45.77 -24.23
#